data_AF-Q2W3M4-F1
#
_entry.id   AF-Q2W3M4-F1
#
_cell.length_a   1.000
_cell.length_b   1.000
_cell.length_c   1.000
_cell.angle_alpha   90.00
_cell.angle_beta   90.00
_cell.angle_gamma   90.00
#
_symmetry.space_group_name_H-M   'P 1'
#
loop_
_entity.id
_entity.type
_entity.pdbx_description
1 polymer ?
#
loop_
_entity_poly.entity_id
_entity_poly.type
_entity_poly.pdbx_seq_one_letter_code
_entity_poly.pdbx_strand_id
1 'polypeptide(L)' 'MTFCWDDVAVLLSHLDAEAKGQAVDGDGAEVEARRLMKLYPGMAGLLAPIAERHARRQAA' A
#
# COMPACT_ATOMS: atom_id res chain seq x y z
N MET A 1 6.97 13.38 14.05
CA MET A 1 6.98 13.20 12.59
C MET A 1 5.78 13.94 12.04
N THR A 2 5.99 14.80 11.05
CA THR A 2 4.90 15.48 10.33
C THR A 2 4.41 14.56 9.23
N PHE A 3 3.10 14.49 9.03
CA PHE A 3 2.50 13.73 7.94
C PHE A 3 2.97 14.27 6.58
N CYS A 4 3.44 13.38 5.71
CA CYS A 4 3.85 13.70 4.34
C CYS A 4 2.87 13.10 3.33
N TRP A 5 2.30 13.94 2.47
CA TRP A 5 1.35 13.49 1.45
C TRP A 5 2.02 12.65 0.36
N ASP A 6 3.30 12.92 0.07
CA ASP A 6 4.05 12.19 -0.96
C ASP A 6 4.18 10.71 -0.60
N ASP A 7 4.30 10.37 0.69
CA ASP A 7 4.34 8.96 1.13
C ASP A 7 3.04 8.22 0.79
N VAL A 8 1.88 8.88 0.86
CA VAL A 8 0.57 8.30 0.53
C VAL A 8 0.37 8.26 -0.99
N ALA A 9 0.90 9.24 -1.73
CA ALA A 9 0.81 9.30 -3.18
C ALA A 9 1.44 8.07 -3.86
N VAL A 10 2.54 7.55 -3.32
CA VAL A 10 3.17 6.33 -3.83
C VAL A 10 2.24 5.11 -3.70
N LEU A 11 1.62 4.92 -2.52
CA LEU A 11 0.65 3.84 -2.32
C LEU A 11 -0.54 3.98 -3.27
N LEU A 12 -1.07 5.20 -3.44
CA LEU A 12 -2.20 5.46 -4.35
C LEU A 12 -1.84 5.15 -5.81
N SER A 13 -0.61 5.45 -6.24
CA SER A 13 -0.15 5.11 -7.59
C SER A 13 -0.13 3.60 -7.82
N HIS A 14 0.29 2.80 -6.84
CA HIS A 14 0.27 1.34 -6.94
C HIS A 14 -1.16 0.80 -7.03
N LEU A 15 -2.08 1.35 -6.22
CA LEU A 15 -3.49 0.95 -6.23
C LEU A 15 -4.20 1.35 -7.53
N ASP A 16 -3.88 2.52 -8.09
CA ASP A 16 -4.45 3.00 -9.36
C ASP A 16 -3.95 2.18 -10.56
N ALA A 17 -2.66 1.85 -10.58
CA ALA A 17 -2.11 0.96 -11.61
C ALA A 17 -2.73 -0.45 -11.54
N GLU A 18 -2.94 -0.98 -10.34
CA GLU A 18 -3.66 -2.26 -10.14
C GLU A 18 -5.11 -2.16 -10.65
N ALA A 19 -5.82 -1.08 -10.32
CA ALA A 19 -7.20 -0.87 -10.78
C ALA A 19 -7.30 -0.78 -12.31
N LYS A 20 -6.24 -0.31 -12.97
CA LYS A 20 -6.12 -0.23 -14.44
C LYS A 20 -5.66 -1.54 -15.09
N GLY A 21 -5.42 -2.60 -14.31
CA GLY A 21 -4.92 -3.88 -14.82
C GLY A 21 -3.49 -3.79 -15.37
N GLN A 22 -2.75 -2.75 -15.00
CA GLN A 22 -1.33 -2.67 -15.33
C GLN A 22 -0.57 -3.68 -14.46
N ALA A 23 0.47 -4.28 -15.04
CA ALA A 23 1.37 -5.15 -14.29
C ALA A 23 2.15 -4.27 -13.29
N VAL A 24 1.63 -4.16 -12.08
CA VAL A 24 2.36 -3.64 -10.93
C VAL A 24 3.15 -4.82 -10.39
N ASP A 25 4.46 -4.66 -10.16
CA ASP A 25 5.22 -5.63 -9.38
C ASP A 25 4.44 -5.87 -8.07
N GLY A 26 3.99 -7.11 -7.88
CA GLY A 26 2.95 -7.47 -6.91
C GLY A 26 3.23 -7.08 -5.45
N ASP A 27 4.47 -6.70 -5.18
CA ASP A 27 4.98 -6.29 -3.87
C ASP A 27 4.80 -4.78 -3.60
N GLY A 28 4.59 -3.93 -4.61
CA GLY A 28 4.63 -2.48 -4.46
C GLY A 28 3.58 -1.93 -3.48
N ALA A 29 2.32 -2.36 -3.59
CA ALA A 29 1.25 -1.88 -2.72
C ALA A 29 1.34 -2.44 -1.29
N GLU A 30 1.77 -3.70 -1.13
CA GLU A 30 1.95 -4.30 0.19
C GLU A 30 3.12 -3.65 0.94
N VAL A 31 4.26 -3.51 0.28
CA VAL A 31 5.48 -2.92 0.86
C VAL A 31 5.21 -1.49 1.28
N GLU A 32 4.55 -0.68 0.45
CA GLU A 32 4.21 0.70 0.80
C GLU A 32 3.15 0.79 1.90
N ALA A 33 2.13 -0.07 1.91
CA ALA A 33 1.17 -0.11 3.00
C ALA A 33 1.86 -0.45 4.34
N ARG A 34 2.76 -1.44 4.35
CA ARG A 34 3.55 -1.80 5.55
C ARG A 34 4.51 -0.68 5.98
N ARG A 35 5.14 0.02 5.02
CA ARG A 35 6.01 1.16 5.27
C ARG A 35 5.22 2.31 5.92
N LEU A 36 4.06 2.67 5.36
CA LEU A 36 3.17 3.70 5.88
C LEU A 36 2.63 3.36 7.27
N MET A 37 2.34 2.08 7.58
CA MET A 37 1.94 1.68 8.93
C MET A 37 3.03 1.93 9.98
N LYS A 38 4.31 1.79 9.62
CA LYS A 38 5.44 2.10 10.52
C LYS A 38 5.62 3.60 10.71
N LEU A 39 5.44 4.39 9.64
CA LEU A 39 5.58 5.85 9.67
C LEU A 39 4.40 6.54 10.37
N TYR A 40 3.19 6.00 10.17
CA TYR A 40 1.94 6.58 10.61
C TYR A 40 1.08 5.52 11.31
N PRO A 41 1.38 5.17 12.58
CA PRO A 41 0.64 4.13 13.32
C PRO A 41 -0.87 4.40 13.41
N GLY A 42 -1.29 5.67 13.42
CA GLY A 42 -2.70 6.07 13.40
C GLY A 42 -3.46 5.67 12.13
N MET A 43 -2.77 5.31 11.05
CA MET A 43 -3.36 4.84 9.79
C MET A 43 -3.42 3.31 9.68
N ALA A 44 -2.94 2.57 10.68
CA ALA A 44 -2.86 1.11 10.62
C ALA A 44 -4.20 0.44 10.30
N GLY A 45 -5.31 0.95 10.85
CA GLY A 45 -6.65 0.43 10.57
C GLY A 45 -7.09 0.58 9.10
N LEU A 46 -6.56 1.59 8.39
CA LEU A 46 -6.84 1.81 6.97
C LEU A 46 -5.89 1.02 6.06
N LEU A 47 -4.63 0.88 6.47
CA LEU A 47 -3.56 0.30 5.65
C LEU A 47 -3.45 -1.23 5.78
N ALA A 48 -3.79 -1.81 6.93
CA ALA A 48 -3.70 -3.25 7.15
C ALA A 48 -4.55 -4.08 6.18
N PRO A 49 -5.82 -3.72 5.87
CA PRO A 49 -6.62 -4.44 4.89
C PRO A 49 -6.02 -4.42 3.47
N ILE A 50 -5.33 -3.33 3.12
CA ILE A 50 -4.65 -3.19 1.83
C ILE A 50 -3.47 -4.17 1.78
N ALA A 51 -2.58 -4.13 2.78
CA ALA A 51 -1.45 -5.06 2.86
C ALA A 51 -1.89 -6.54 2.84
N GLU A 52 -2.93 -6.90 3.61
CA GLU A 52 -3.44 -8.28 3.66
C GLU A 52 -4.04 -8.75 2.33
N ARG A 53 -4.77 -7.89 1.62
CA ARG A 53 -5.34 -8.23 0.30
C ARG A 53 -4.22 -8.57 -0.69
N HIS A 54 -3.14 -7.79 -0.70
CA HIS A 54 -2.01 -8.01 -1.59
C HIS A 54 -1.21 -9.26 -1.20
N ALA A 55 -0.95 -9.48 0.08
CA ALA A 55 -0.30 -10.70 0.56
C ALA A 55 -1.06 -11.98 0.16
N ARG A 56 -2.40 -11.96 0.23
CA ARG A 56 -3.22 -13.11 -0.20
C ARG A 56 -3.21 -13.34 -1.71
N ARG A 57 -3.11 -12.27 -2.52
CA ARG A 57 -3.02 -12.37 -3.99
C ARG A 57 -1.70 -12.98 -4.45
N GLN A 58 -0.61 -12.72 -3.73
CA GLN A 58 0.70 -13.31 -4.04
C GLN A 58 0.79 -14.79 -3.64
N ALA A 59 0.02 -15.21 -2.63
CA ALA A 59 0.01 -16.58 -2.15
C ALA A 59 -0.91 -17.53 -2.95
N ALA A 60 -1.65 -17.02 -3.94
CA ALA A 60 -2.64 -17.73 -4.75
C ALA A 60 -2.16 -17.90 -6.19
#